data_AF-A0A2A7GVY8-F1
#
_entry.id   AF-A0A2A7GVY8-F1
#
_cell.length_a   1.000
_cell.length_b   1.000
_cell.length_c   1.000
_cell.angle_alpha   90.00
_cell.angle_beta   90.00
_cell.angle_gamma   90.00
#
_symmetry.space_group_name_H-M   'P 1'
#
loop_
_entity.id
_entity.type
_entity.pdbx_description
1 polymer ?
#
loop_
_entity_poly.entity_id
_entity_poly.type
_entity_poly.pdbx_seq_one_letter_code
_entity_poly.pdbx_strand_id
1 'polypeptide(L)'
;MKWKYIILALVVLLFVYLANSNPSKGEYTEWAAKQFMNHNDISKKLTEVEKENPDGFVGELAKIGNKLGKKYVQPQVGLLIDHYTKRNDYIFFSTYTTEFTMGKENYKYVSVGFSRIFIPIEMPKKKDEAAK
;
A
#
# COMPACT_ATOMS: atom_id res chain seq x y z
N MET A 1 -8.69 7.70 -45.00
CA MET A 1 -7.27 7.79 -44.61
C MET A 1 -7.02 8.58 -43.32
N LYS A 2 -7.72 9.69 -43.05
CA LYS A 2 -7.49 10.55 -41.86
C LYS A 2 -7.73 9.83 -40.50
N TRP A 3 -8.72 8.95 -40.40
CA TRP A 3 -9.03 8.24 -39.14
C TRP A 3 -7.92 7.30 -38.65
N LYS A 4 -7.13 6.71 -39.55
CA LYS A 4 -5.98 5.88 -39.15
C LYS A 4 -4.93 6.70 -38.39
N TYR A 5 -4.73 7.96 -38.81
CA TYR A 5 -3.82 8.88 -38.12
C TYR A 5 -4.38 9.37 -36.78
N ILE A 6 -5.71 9.51 -36.66
CA ILE A 6 -6.35 9.84 -35.37
C ILE A 6 -6.18 8.68 -34.38
N ILE A 7 -6.41 7.44 -34.82
CA ILE A 7 -6.21 6.25 -33.99
C ILE A 7 -4.74 6.12 -33.59
N LEU A 8 -3.81 6.32 -34.53
CA LEU A 8 -2.38 6.29 -34.26
C LEU A 8 -1.99 7.35 -33.22
N ALA A 9 -2.51 8.58 -33.35
CA ALA A 9 -2.27 9.65 -32.38
C ALA A 9 -2.82 9.31 -30.99
N LEU A 10 -4.02 8.73 -30.91
CA LEU A 10 -4.60 8.27 -29.64
C LEU A 10 -3.77 7.16 -28.99
N VAL A 11 -3.29 6.20 -29.77
CA VAL A 11 -2.44 5.11 -29.28
C VAL A 11 -1.11 5.65 -28.76
N VAL A 12 -0.48 6.59 -29.48
CA VAL A 12 0.76 7.24 -29.03
C VAL A 12 0.51 8.02 -27.73
N LEU A 13 -0.57 8.79 -27.65
CA LEU A 13 -0.93 9.53 -26.43
C LEU A 13 -1.18 8.58 -25.24
N LEU A 14 -1.84 7.44 -25.47
CA LEU A 14 -2.05 6.42 -24.45
C LEU A 14 -0.70 5.89 -23.93
N PHE A 15 0.23 5.56 -24.82
CA PHE A 15 1.55 5.06 -24.41
C PHE A 15 2.37 6.09 -23.66
N VAL A 16 2.36 7.35 -24.09
CA VAL A 16 3.02 8.45 -23.35
C VAL A 16 2.40 8.65 -21.98
N TYR A 17 1.07 8.57 -21.87
CA TYR A 17 0.37 8.65 -20.60
C TYR A 17 0.76 7.51 -19.65
N LEU A 18 0.75 6.27 -20.14
CA LEU A 18 1.09 5.10 -19.33
C LEU A 18 2.55 5.14 -18.85
N ALA A 19 3.48 5.56 -19.71
CA ALA A 19 4.89 5.68 -19.36
C ALA A 19 5.17 6.73 -18.28
N ASN A 20 4.39 7.82 -18.25
CA ASN A 20 4.54 8.88 -17.24
C ASN A 20 3.65 8.68 -16.00
N SER A 21 2.77 7.68 -16.01
CA SER A 21 1.85 7.46 -14.90
C SER A 21 2.41 6.51 -13.85
N ASN A 22 3.57 5.88 -14.07
CA ASN A 22 4.13 4.93 -13.11
C ASN A 22 4.21 5.55 -11.72
N PRO A 23 3.67 4.86 -10.69
CA PRO A 23 3.64 5.42 -9.36
C PRO A 23 5.06 5.67 -8.87
N SER A 24 5.21 6.64 -7.97
CA SER A 24 6.47 6.91 -7.32
C SER A 24 6.74 5.94 -6.18
N LYS A 25 8.01 5.86 -5.75
CA LYS A 25 8.39 5.12 -4.55
C LYS A 25 7.61 5.63 -3.32
N GLY A 26 7.45 6.94 -3.18
CA GLY A 26 6.67 7.54 -2.08
C GLY A 26 5.20 7.12 -2.08
N GLU A 27 4.53 7.12 -3.24
CA GLU A 27 3.15 6.65 -3.36
C GLU A 27 2.99 5.17 -3.00
N TYR A 28 3.96 4.34 -3.38
CA TYR A 28 4.00 2.94 -2.94
C TYR A 28 4.18 2.83 -1.42
N THR A 29 5.12 3.59 -0.85
CA THR A 29 5.42 3.58 0.59
C THR A 29 4.18 3.97 1.41
N GLU A 30 3.45 5.00 0.99
CA GLU A 30 2.19 5.40 1.65
C GLU A 30 1.13 4.30 1.57
N TRP A 31 0.97 3.69 0.39
CA TRP A 31 0.05 2.58 0.19
C TRP A 31 0.43 1.37 1.06
N ALA A 32 1.70 0.97 1.07
CA ALA A 32 2.21 -0.18 1.80
C ALA A 32 2.11 0.03 3.31
N ALA A 33 2.42 1.22 3.82
CA ALA A 33 2.23 1.56 5.23
C ALA A 33 0.74 1.47 5.64
N LYS A 34 -0.17 1.89 4.76
CA LYS A 34 -1.62 1.74 4.99
C LYS A 34 -2.04 0.27 5.01
N GLN A 35 -1.51 -0.57 4.10
CA GLN A 35 -1.78 -2.01 4.10
C GLN A 35 -1.23 -2.71 5.35
N PHE A 36 -0.03 -2.34 5.79
CA PHE A 36 0.57 -2.85 7.01
C PHE A 36 -0.28 -2.48 8.24
N MET A 37 -0.69 -1.22 8.35
CA MET A 37 -1.58 -0.78 9.41
C MET A 37 -2.90 -1.55 9.39
N ASN A 38 -3.53 -1.70 8.23
CA ASN A 38 -4.80 -2.45 8.09
C ASN A 38 -4.69 -3.95 8.40
N HIS A 39 -3.51 -4.56 8.18
CA HIS A 39 -3.26 -5.96 8.50
C HIS A 39 -2.88 -6.20 9.96
N ASN A 40 -2.54 -5.14 10.70
CA ASN A 40 -2.14 -5.26 12.09
C ASN A 40 -3.37 -5.45 13.00
N ASP A 41 -3.37 -6.48 13.84
CA ASP A 41 -4.54 -6.88 14.66
C ASP A 41 -5.09 -5.77 15.55
N ILE A 42 -4.21 -4.86 15.99
CA ILE A 42 -4.57 -3.73 16.85
C ILE A 42 -5.47 -2.75 16.10
N SER A 43 -5.16 -2.42 14.84
CA SER A 43 -5.97 -1.48 14.07
C SER A 43 -7.34 -2.07 13.73
N LYS A 44 -7.39 -3.39 13.48
CA LYS A 44 -8.61 -4.12 13.19
C LYS A 44 -9.54 -4.13 14.39
N LYS A 45 -9.02 -4.48 15.58
CA LYS A 45 -9.78 -4.42 16.85
C LYS A 45 -10.25 -3.01 17.18
N LEU A 46 -9.41 -1.99 16.99
CA LEU A 46 -9.81 -0.60 17.19
C LEU A 46 -10.94 -0.19 16.22
N THR A 47 -10.89 -0.65 14.97
CA THR A 47 -11.93 -0.36 13.96
C THR A 47 -13.24 -1.12 14.24
N GLU A 48 -13.16 -2.35 14.76
CA GLU A 48 -14.33 -3.12 15.20
C GLU A 48 -15.00 -2.45 16.40
N VAL A 49 -14.21 -2.05 17.41
CA VAL A 49 -14.72 -1.34 18.60
C VAL A 49 -15.33 0.03 18.24
N GLU A 50 -14.74 0.76 17.30
CA GLU A 50 -15.30 2.02 16.78
C GLU A 50 -16.66 1.80 16.09
N LYS A 51 -16.88 0.65 15.43
CA LYS A 51 -18.16 0.30 14.81
C LYS A 51 -19.19 -0.22 15.80
N GLU A 52 -18.77 -0.95 16.82
CA GLU A 52 -19.67 -1.55 17.82
C GLU A 52 -20.19 -0.53 18.83
N ASN A 53 -19.42 0.49 19.17
CA ASN A 53 -19.83 1.54 20.12
C ASN A 53 -19.39 2.95 19.66
N PRO A 54 -19.96 3.49 18.56
CA PRO A 54 -19.51 4.75 17.96
C PRO A 54 -19.62 5.96 18.89
N ASP A 55 -20.61 5.98 19.79
CA ASP A 55 -20.88 7.10 20.72
C ASP A 55 -20.47 6.79 22.18
N GLY A 56 -19.83 5.64 22.43
CA GLY A 56 -19.35 5.25 23.76
C GLY A 56 -17.92 5.71 24.04
N PHE A 57 -17.57 5.90 25.32
CA PHE A 57 -16.20 6.25 25.77
C PHE A 57 -15.12 5.32 25.16
N VAL A 58 -15.44 4.03 25.01
CA VAL A 58 -14.54 3.04 24.41
C VAL A 58 -14.37 3.25 22.89
N GLY A 59 -15.42 3.66 22.17
CA GLY A 59 -15.32 4.04 20.76
C GLY A 59 -14.54 5.33 20.55
N GLU A 60 -14.68 6.29 21.47
CA GLU A 60 -13.89 7.53 21.44
C GLU A 60 -12.40 7.27 21.69
N LEU A 61 -12.06 6.39 22.64
CA LEU A 61 -10.70 5.90 22.85
C LEU A 61 -10.16 5.15 21.62
N ALA A 62 -11.00 4.32 20.97
CA ALA A 62 -10.62 3.61 19.75
C ALA A 62 -10.31 4.58 18.60
N LYS A 63 -11.12 5.64 18.45
CA LYS A 63 -10.92 6.72 17.47
C LYS A 63 -9.64 7.51 17.73
N ILE A 64 -9.35 7.81 19.00
CA ILE A 64 -8.09 8.46 19.41
C ILE A 64 -6.90 7.55 19.10
N GLY A 65 -6.97 6.26 19.46
CA GLY A 65 -5.93 5.28 19.16
C GLY A 65 -5.67 5.14 17.65
N ASN A 66 -6.72 5.08 16.85
CA ASN A 66 -6.64 5.01 15.39
C ASN A 66 -6.01 6.30 14.80
N LYS A 67 -6.37 7.48 15.34
CA LYS A 67 -5.80 8.77 14.95
C LYS A 67 -4.32 8.88 15.34
N LEU A 68 -3.93 8.41 16.52
CA LEU A 68 -2.54 8.38 16.97
C LEU A 68 -1.69 7.41 16.16
N GLY A 69 -2.22 6.22 15.85
CA GLY A 69 -1.58 5.26 14.95
C GLY A 69 -1.30 5.85 13.57
N LYS A 70 -2.29 6.51 12.96
CA LYS A 70 -2.10 7.19 11.67
C LYS A 70 -1.13 8.36 11.73
N LYS A 71 -1.08 9.10 12.85
CA LYS A 71 -0.23 10.29 12.97
C LYS A 71 1.23 9.96 13.29
N TYR A 72 1.49 8.94 14.10
CA TYR A 72 2.84 8.66 14.62
C TYR A 72 3.41 7.33 14.14
N VAL A 73 2.58 6.29 14.03
CA VAL A 73 3.06 4.94 13.67
C VAL A 73 3.15 4.80 12.15
N GLN A 74 2.13 5.23 11.41
CA GLN A 74 2.10 5.10 9.95
C GLN A 74 3.29 5.81 9.25
N PRO A 75 3.71 7.03 9.64
CA PRO A 75 4.88 7.66 9.02
C PRO A 75 6.19 6.91 9.33
N GLN A 76 6.33 6.37 10.54
CA GLN A 76 7.53 5.60 10.92
C GLN A 76 7.62 4.27 10.17
N VAL A 77 6.49 3.56 10.07
CA VAL A 77 6.38 2.36 9.24
C VAL A 77 6.64 2.71 7.77
N GLY A 78 6.12 3.85 7.30
CA GLY A 78 6.41 4.37 5.97
C GLY A 78 7.90 4.59 5.73
N LEU A 79 8.62 5.27 6.63
CA LEU A 79 10.07 5.47 6.50
C LEU A 79 10.83 4.14 6.47
N LEU A 80 10.42 3.17 7.28
CA LEU A 80 11.04 1.85 7.32
C LEU A 80 10.78 1.09 6.01
N ILE A 81 9.54 1.08 5.53
CA ILE A 81 9.20 0.51 4.22
C ILE A 81 10.01 1.21 3.13
N ASP A 82 10.09 2.54 3.09
CA ASP A 82 10.86 3.26 2.08
C ASP A 82 12.33 2.82 2.09
N HIS A 83 12.94 2.74 3.26
CA HIS A 83 14.34 2.37 3.41
C HIS A 83 14.64 0.98 2.82
N TYR A 84 13.73 0.01 3.05
CA TYR A 84 13.88 -1.37 2.59
C TYR A 84 13.23 -1.65 1.22
N THR A 85 12.53 -0.67 0.63
CA THR A 85 11.87 -0.82 -0.67
C THR A 85 12.88 -0.65 -1.81
N LYS A 86 12.99 -1.67 -2.64
CA LYS A 86 13.60 -1.60 -3.96
C LYS A 86 12.51 -1.40 -5.01
N ARG A 87 12.64 -0.32 -5.78
CA ARG A 87 11.78 0.00 -6.94
C ARG A 87 12.55 -0.37 -8.21
N ASN A 88 11.97 -1.21 -9.06
CA ASN A 88 12.46 -1.41 -10.42
C ASN A 88 11.43 -0.87 -11.41
N ASP A 89 11.88 0.05 -12.27
CA ASP A 89 11.03 0.70 -13.25
C ASP A 89 11.02 -0.02 -14.59
N TYR A 90 9.82 -0.21 -15.11
CA TYR A 90 9.55 -0.71 -16.46
C TYR A 90 8.72 0.32 -17.21
N ILE A 91 8.62 0.17 -18.54
CA ILE A 91 8.02 1.17 -19.43
C ILE A 91 6.57 1.53 -19.03
N PHE A 92 5.80 0.58 -18.49
CA PHE A 92 4.39 0.80 -18.15
C PHE A 92 4.03 0.45 -16.71
N PHE A 93 4.96 -0.10 -15.94
CA PHE A 93 4.72 -0.48 -14.56
C PHE A 93 6.02 -0.42 -13.77
N SER A 94 5.91 -0.45 -12.45
CA SER A 94 7.07 -0.57 -11.57
C SER A 94 6.83 -1.71 -10.59
N THR A 95 7.88 -2.48 -10.32
CA THR A 95 7.85 -3.48 -9.25
C THR A 95 8.43 -2.89 -7.99
N TYR A 96 7.82 -3.21 -6.86
CA TYR A 96 8.22 -2.76 -5.54
C TYR A 96 8.43 -3.99 -4.66
N THR A 97 9.66 -4.17 -4.19
CA THR A 97 10.02 -5.26 -3.29
C THR A 97 10.51 -4.65 -2.00
N THR A 98 9.81 -4.92 -0.90
CA THR A 98 10.18 -4.49 0.44
C THR A 98 10.47 -5.72 1.28
N GLU A 99 11.67 -5.81 1.81
CA GLU A 99 12.11 -6.92 2.65
C GLU A 99 12.75 -6.38 3.92
N PHE A 100 12.14 -6.65 5.08
CA PHE A 100 12.69 -6.25 6.37
C PHE A 100 12.38 -7.27 7.46
N THR A 101 13.27 -7.38 8.44
CA THR A 101 13.11 -8.26 9.61
C THR A 101 12.72 -7.41 10.81
N MET A 102 11.59 -7.72 11.44
CA MET A 102 11.20 -7.15 12.74
C MET A 102 11.19 -8.26 13.79
N GLY A 103 12.15 -8.22 14.73
CA GLY A 103 12.29 -9.25 15.75
C GLY A 103 12.65 -10.61 15.15
N LYS A 104 11.72 -11.58 15.23
CA LYS A 104 11.86 -12.94 14.68
C LYS A 104 11.11 -13.16 13.35
N GLU A 105 10.41 -12.14 12.85
CA GLU A 105 9.54 -12.26 11.67
C GLU A 105 10.15 -11.53 10.48
N ASN A 106 10.21 -12.22 9.34
CA ASN A 106 10.62 -11.66 8.06
C ASN A 106 9.39 -11.19 7.29
N TYR A 107 9.33 -9.90 7.00
CA TYR A 107 8.27 -9.28 6.23
C TYR A 107 8.77 -9.07 4.81
N LYS A 108 8.13 -9.75 3.85
CA LYS A 108 8.36 -9.58 2.42
C LYS A 108 7.07 -9.12 1.75
N TYR A 109 7.13 -7.93 1.14
CA TYR A 109 6.06 -7.35 0.35
C TYR A 109 6.54 -7.17 -1.09
N VAL A 110 5.89 -7.84 -2.02
CA VAL A 110 6.13 -7.67 -3.46
C VAL A 110 4.85 -7.17 -4.09
N SER A 111 4.92 -6.01 -4.74
CA SER A 111 3.79 -5.41 -5.45
C SER A 111 4.20 -4.91 -6.82
N VAL A 112 3.23 -4.88 -7.74
CA VAL A 112 3.34 -4.19 -9.03
C VAL A 112 2.47 -2.94 -8.98
N GLY A 113 3.07 -1.79 -9.27
CA GLY A 113 2.38 -0.53 -9.46
C GLY A 113 2.19 -0.23 -10.94
N PHE A 114 0.98 0.09 -11.34
CA PHE A 114 0.64 0.56 -12.68
C PHE A 114 -0.25 1.80 -12.56
N SER A 115 0.16 2.91 -13.15
CA SER A 115 -0.52 4.19 -12.97
C SER A 115 -0.70 4.54 -11.48
N ARG A 116 -1.92 4.42 -10.94
CA ARG A 116 -2.25 4.68 -9.52
C ARG A 116 -2.69 3.44 -8.74
N ILE A 117 -2.53 2.26 -9.34
CA ILE A 117 -3.02 1.00 -8.79
C ILE A 117 -1.81 0.17 -8.35
N PHE A 118 -1.86 -0.33 -7.12
CA PHE A 118 -0.88 -1.27 -6.59
C PHE A 118 -1.53 -2.64 -6.43
N ILE A 119 -0.99 -3.63 -7.14
CA ILE A 119 -1.42 -5.02 -7.09
C ILE A 119 -0.40 -5.80 -6.26
N PRO A 120 -0.77 -6.33 -5.09
CA PRO A 120 0.12 -7.19 -4.32
C PRO A 120 0.29 -8.55 -4.99
N ILE A 121 1.53 -8.99 -5.11
CA ILE A 121 1.91 -10.33 -5.59
C ILE A 121 2.26 -11.22 -4.40
N GLU A 122 3.00 -10.68 -3.43
CA GLU A 122 3.41 -11.38 -2.23
C GLU A 122 3.19 -10.47 -1.03
N MET A 123 2.46 -10.97 -0.04
CA MET A 123 2.24 -10.31 1.25
C MET A 123 2.53 -11.33 2.36
N PRO A 124 3.04 -10.88 3.52
CA PRO A 124 3.24 -11.77 4.66
C PRO A 124 1.90 -12.42 5.02
N LYS A 125 1.91 -13.75 5.09
CA LYS A 125 0.70 -14.53 5.42
C LYS A 125 0.17 -14.13 6.79
N LYS A 126 -1.15 -14.00 6.90
CA LYS A 126 -1.84 -13.76 8.16
C LYS A 126 -1.50 -14.89 9.14
N LYS A 127 -1.20 -14.54 10.39
CA LYS A 127 -0.92 -15.49 11.48
C LYS A 127 -2.02 -16.54 11.68
N ASP A 128 -3.25 -16.23 11.28
CA ASP A 128 -4.41 -17.13 11.43
C ASP A 128 -4.41 -18.36 10.50
N GLU A 129 -3.56 -18.41 9.46
CA GLU A 129 -3.48 -19.60 8.58
C GLU A 129 -2.37 -20.58 8.97
N ALA A 130 -1.50 -20.23 9.93
CA ALA A 130 -0.42 -21.10 10.38
C ALA A 130 -0.83 -22.02 11.55
N ALA A 131 -2.07 -21.92 12.03
CA ALA A 131 -2.61 -22.69 13.16
C ALA A 131 -3.86 -23.53 12.77
N LYS A 132 -3.83 -24.14 11.57
CA LYS A 132 -4.74 -25.24 11.20
C LYS A 132 -3.93 -26.48 10.86
#